data_AF-A0A958KQN5-F1
#
_entry.id   AF-A0A958KQN5-F1
#
_cell.length_a   1.000
_cell.length_b   1.000
_cell.length_c   1.000
_cell.angle_alpha   90.00
_cell.angle_beta   90.00
_cell.angle_gamma   90.00
#
_symmetry.space_group_name_H-M   'P 1'
#
loop_
_entity.id
_entity.type
_entity.pdbx_description
1 polymer ?
#
loop_
_entity_poly.entity_id
_entity_poly.type
_entity_poly.pdbx_seq_one_letter_code
_entity_poly.pdbx_strand_id
1 'polypeptide(L)'
;MATIALLIFNIALAASSAHGEGHSQIPVMTIVAQAVNFGALILILVFLTRKQVRSLFTNRRQEFDIAVQRAQAAKKDAENRQKEILAQLKEIEDTYQDSINKATAKAESVRQSMVEDAKQAAERIRQETEATYKNEVNSAIMSLKAELLSSSIESAETLLKTKMQKSDHENLQDSLMKTIGVAK
;
A
#
# COMPACT_ATOMS: atom_id res chain seq x y z
N MET A 1 -39.84 41.34 -25.22
CA MET A 1 -39.93 42.81 -25.16
C MET A 1 -40.17 43.44 -26.53
N ALA A 2 -39.30 43.25 -27.54
CA ALA A 2 -39.47 43.88 -28.86
C ALA A 2 -40.76 43.48 -29.63
N THR A 3 -41.20 42.21 -29.52
CA THR A 3 -42.44 41.73 -30.16
C THR A 3 -43.70 42.34 -29.58
N ILE A 4 -43.74 42.47 -28.26
CA ILE A 4 -44.86 43.07 -27.52
C ILE A 4 -44.94 44.57 -27.83
N ALA A 5 -43.80 45.27 -27.88
CA ALA A 5 -43.73 46.67 -28.27
C ALA A 5 -44.21 46.92 -29.72
N LEU A 6 -43.86 46.03 -30.66
CA LEU A 6 -44.30 46.13 -32.06
C LEU A 6 -45.82 45.89 -32.23
N LEU A 7 -46.39 45.02 -31.40
CA LEU A 7 -47.83 44.73 -31.37
C LEU A 7 -48.62 45.92 -30.79
N ILE A 8 -48.10 46.53 -29.72
CA ILE A 8 -48.66 47.75 -29.11
C ILE A 8 -48.57 48.93 -30.09
N PHE A 9 -47.44 49.09 -30.80
CA PHE A 9 -47.25 50.15 -31.80
C PHE A 9 -48.23 50.03 -32.98
N ASN A 10 -48.51 48.80 -33.44
CA ASN A 10 -49.50 48.56 -34.48
C ASN A 10 -50.94 48.86 -34.04
N ILE A 11 -51.30 48.53 -32.80
CA ILE A 11 -52.62 48.85 -32.22
C ILE A 11 -52.78 50.38 -32.09
N ALA A 12 -51.74 51.09 -31.66
CA ALA A 12 -51.74 52.55 -31.55
C ALA A 12 -51.87 53.25 -32.93
N LEU A 13 -51.22 52.73 -33.97
CA LEU A 13 -51.33 53.23 -35.34
C LEU A 13 -52.73 53.02 -35.93
N ALA A 14 -53.37 51.89 -35.61
CA ALA A 14 -54.77 51.65 -35.97
C ALA A 14 -55.73 52.60 -35.22
N ALA A 15 -55.46 52.91 -33.95
CA ALA A 15 -56.27 53.83 -33.15
C ALA A 15 -56.12 55.31 -33.57
N SER A 16 -54.93 55.74 -34.03
CA SER A 16 -54.73 57.13 -34.50
C SER A 16 -55.36 57.40 -35.87
N SER A 17 -55.67 56.36 -36.65
CA SER A 17 -56.42 56.46 -37.91
C SER A 17 -57.94 56.58 -37.72
N ALA A 18 -58.42 56.65 -36.48
CA ALA A 18 -59.84 56.66 -36.11
C ALA A 18 -60.35 58.04 -35.64
N HIS A 19 -59.88 59.15 -36.21
CA HIS A 19 -60.42 60.49 -35.94
C HIS A 19 -60.93 61.18 -37.22
N GLY A 20 -62.26 61.08 -37.40
CA GLY A 20 -63.16 62.12 -37.92
C GLY A 20 -63.04 62.56 -39.37
N GLU A 21 -64.01 62.16 -40.20
CA GLU A 21 -64.98 63.08 -40.83
C GLU A 21 -66.11 62.26 -41.47
N GLY A 22 -67.35 62.62 -41.15
CA GLY A 22 -68.52 61.83 -41.48
C GLY A 22 -68.80 61.81 -42.98
N HIS A 23 -69.12 60.63 -43.52
CA HIS A 23 -70.16 60.40 -44.52
C HIS A 23 -70.45 58.89 -44.58
N SER A 24 -71.72 58.58 -44.84
CA SER A 24 -72.36 57.26 -44.84
C SER A 24 -71.92 56.38 -46.02
N GLN A 25 -70.65 55.99 -46.09
CA GLN A 25 -70.16 54.89 -46.92
C GLN A 25 -69.00 54.21 -46.20
N ILE A 26 -69.00 52.88 -46.15
CA ILE A 26 -67.91 52.08 -45.58
C ILE A 26 -66.60 52.53 -46.27
N PRO A 27 -65.62 53.10 -45.54
CA PRO A 27 -64.40 53.60 -46.15
C PRO A 27 -63.50 52.43 -46.53
N VAL A 28 -63.74 51.85 -47.71
CA VAL A 28 -62.96 50.74 -48.27
C VAL A 28 -61.45 51.01 -48.27
N MET A 29 -61.03 52.28 -48.36
CA MET A 29 -59.62 52.68 -48.28
C MET A 29 -58.99 52.47 -46.90
N THR A 30 -59.71 52.69 -45.80
CA THR A 30 -59.15 52.45 -44.45
C THR A 30 -59.10 50.96 -44.15
N ILE A 31 -60.08 50.19 -44.62
CA ILE A 31 -60.08 48.71 -44.51
C ILE A 31 -58.91 48.13 -45.30
N VAL A 32 -58.62 48.61 -46.51
CA VAL A 32 -57.47 48.18 -47.31
C VAL A 32 -56.15 48.54 -46.62
N ALA A 33 -56.01 49.76 -46.09
CA ALA A 33 -54.81 50.17 -45.34
C ALA A 33 -54.59 49.32 -44.07
N GLN A 34 -55.66 49.00 -43.34
CA GLN A 34 -55.61 48.11 -42.18
C GLN A 34 -55.27 46.66 -42.58
N ALA A 35 -55.80 46.16 -43.70
CA ALA A 35 -55.49 44.83 -44.22
C ALA A 35 -54.01 44.71 -44.65
N VAL A 36 -53.47 45.75 -45.29
CA VAL A 36 -52.04 45.82 -45.62
C VAL A 36 -51.19 45.86 -44.35
N ASN A 37 -51.57 46.65 -43.35
CA ASN A 37 -50.87 46.71 -42.07
C ASN A 37 -50.89 45.35 -41.32
N PHE A 38 -52.05 44.68 -41.29
CA PHE A 38 -52.18 43.35 -40.72
C PHE A 38 -51.35 42.30 -41.48
N GLY A 39 -51.32 42.36 -42.82
CA GLY A 39 -50.46 41.53 -43.65
C GLY A 39 -48.97 41.73 -43.36
N ALA A 40 -48.54 42.99 -43.21
CA ALA A 40 -47.17 43.32 -42.82
C ALA A 40 -46.83 42.79 -41.42
N LEU A 41 -47.75 42.89 -40.46
CA LEU A 41 -47.59 42.33 -39.12
C LEU A 41 -47.45 40.80 -39.15
N ILE A 42 -48.28 40.10 -39.93
CA ILE A 42 -48.17 38.64 -40.11
C ILE A 42 -46.80 38.27 -40.71
N LEU A 43 -46.35 39.00 -41.73
CA LEU A 43 -45.05 38.76 -42.37
C LEU A 43 -43.90 38.88 -41.36
N ILE A 44 -43.89 39.95 -40.56
CA ILE A 44 -42.88 40.17 -39.52
C ILE A 44 -42.98 39.10 -38.43
N LEU A 45 -44.20 38.74 -38.02
CA LEU A 45 -44.44 37.73 -36.99
C LEU A 45 -43.93 36.36 -37.45
N VAL A 46 -44.23 35.92 -38.68
CA VAL A 46 -43.76 34.65 -39.24
C VAL A 46 -42.25 34.66 -39.39
N PHE A 47 -41.64 35.76 -39.86
CA PHE A 47 -40.20 35.86 -40.01
C PHE A 47 -39.47 35.70 -38.66
N LEU A 48 -39.97 36.35 -37.59
CA LEU A 48 -39.34 36.33 -36.28
C LEU A 48 -39.60 35.02 -35.51
N THR A 49 -40.85 34.51 -35.55
CA THR A 49 -41.26 33.30 -34.81
C THR A 49 -40.68 32.04 -35.43
N ARG A 50 -40.52 31.97 -36.75
CA ARG A 50 -39.93 30.80 -37.43
C ARG A 50 -38.56 30.44 -36.86
N LYS A 51 -37.73 31.44 -36.51
CA LYS A 51 -36.42 31.21 -35.91
C LYS A 51 -36.52 30.68 -34.47
N GLN A 52 -37.37 31.30 -33.64
CA GLN A 52 -37.51 30.90 -32.23
C GLN A 52 -38.15 29.52 -32.08
N VAL A 53 -39.24 29.25 -32.82
CA VAL A 53 -39.94 27.96 -32.78
C VAL A 53 -39.02 26.84 -33.24
N ARG A 54 -38.30 27.02 -34.35
CA ARG A 54 -37.33 26.03 -34.84
C ARG A 54 -36.19 25.80 -33.84
N SER A 55 -35.69 26.86 -33.21
CA SER A 55 -34.63 26.75 -32.19
C SER A 55 -35.08 25.93 -30.98
N LEU A 56 -36.28 26.18 -30.45
CA LEU A 56 -36.80 25.44 -29.29
C LEU A 56 -36.99 23.95 -29.56
N PHE A 57 -37.54 23.59 -30.73
CA PHE A 57 -37.71 22.17 -31.09
C PHE A 57 -36.37 21.48 -31.36
N THR A 58 -35.42 22.14 -32.02
CA THR A 58 -34.06 21.59 -32.24
C THR A 58 -33.32 21.43 -30.92
N ASN A 59 -33.36 22.42 -30.02
CA ASN A 59 -32.70 22.35 -28.72
C ASN A 59 -33.26 21.22 -27.86
N ARG A 60 -34.59 21.07 -27.80
CA ARG A 60 -35.21 19.94 -27.10
C ARG A 60 -34.79 18.60 -27.69
N ARG A 61 -34.75 18.50 -29.03
CA ARG A 61 -34.31 17.27 -29.70
C ARG A 61 -32.85 16.94 -29.35
N GLN A 62 -31.97 17.93 -29.40
CA GLN A 62 -30.57 17.78 -29.03
C GLN A 62 -30.40 17.39 -27.56
N GLU A 63 -31.18 17.98 -26.65
CA GLU A 63 -31.16 17.64 -25.23
C GLU A 63 -31.57 16.17 -24.98
N PHE A 64 -32.64 15.70 -25.65
CA PHE A 64 -33.04 14.31 -25.60
C PHE A 64 -31.98 13.37 -26.18
N ASP A 65 -31.42 13.70 -27.35
CA ASP A 65 -30.38 12.88 -27.98
C ASP A 65 -29.13 12.80 -27.07
N ILE A 66 -28.72 13.91 -26.45
CA ILE A 66 -27.61 13.95 -25.48
C ILE A 66 -27.95 13.13 -24.23
N ALA A 67 -29.17 13.23 -23.70
CA ALA A 67 -29.60 12.47 -22.53
C ALA A 67 -29.58 10.95 -22.80
N VAL A 68 -30.06 10.54 -23.99
CA VAL A 68 -30.02 9.14 -24.43
C VAL A 68 -28.58 8.66 -24.62
N GLN A 69 -27.72 9.45 -25.25
CA GLN A 69 -26.30 9.11 -25.40
C GLN A 69 -25.60 8.96 -24.06
N ARG A 70 -25.85 9.86 -23.10
CA ARG A 70 -25.30 9.76 -21.74
C ARG A 70 -25.81 8.52 -21.01
N ALA A 71 -27.09 8.20 -21.13
CA ALA A 71 -27.66 7.00 -20.52
C ALA A 71 -27.05 5.72 -21.11
N GLN A 72 -26.86 5.67 -22.44
CA GLN A 72 -26.20 4.55 -23.11
C GLN A 72 -24.73 4.42 -22.72
N ALA A 73 -24.00 5.54 -22.65
CA ALA A 73 -22.61 5.56 -22.18
C ALA A 73 -22.50 5.08 -20.74
N ALA A 74 -23.33 5.60 -19.83
CA ALA A 74 -23.36 5.18 -18.43
C ALA A 74 -23.70 3.70 -18.27
N LYS A 75 -24.65 3.19 -19.07
CA LYS A 75 -24.98 1.75 -19.10
C LYS A 75 -23.79 0.92 -19.57
N LYS A 76 -23.13 1.31 -20.66
CA LYS A 76 -21.96 0.60 -21.19
C LYS A 76 -20.79 0.62 -20.20
N ASP A 77 -20.56 1.74 -19.54
CA ASP A 77 -19.52 1.86 -18.51
C ASP A 77 -19.84 0.97 -17.29
N ALA A 78 -21.10 0.91 -16.87
CA ALA A 78 -21.53 0.02 -15.80
C ALA A 78 -21.36 -1.46 -16.18
N GLU A 79 -21.73 -1.85 -17.40
CA GLU A 79 -21.53 -3.22 -17.92
C GLU A 79 -20.05 -3.57 -18.02
N ASN A 80 -19.20 -2.65 -18.45
CA ASN A 80 -17.75 -2.86 -18.51
C ASN A 80 -17.15 -3.03 -17.12
N ARG A 81 -17.51 -2.15 -16.17
CA ARG A 81 -17.08 -2.26 -14.77
C ARG A 81 -17.55 -3.57 -14.14
N GLN A 82 -18.78 -3.99 -14.42
CA GLN A 82 -19.29 -5.27 -13.94
C GLN A 82 -18.45 -6.44 -14.47
N LYS A 83 -18.14 -6.45 -15.78
CA LYS A 83 -17.28 -7.48 -16.38
C LYS A 83 -15.88 -7.48 -15.77
N GLU A 84 -15.30 -6.29 -15.55
CA GLU A 84 -13.98 -6.16 -14.93
C GLU A 84 -13.97 -6.70 -13.49
N ILE A 85 -14.96 -6.33 -12.68
CA ILE A 85 -15.10 -6.83 -11.30
C ILE A 85 -15.29 -8.35 -11.28
N LEU A 86 -16.10 -8.90 -12.19
CA LEU A 86 -16.29 -10.35 -12.30
C LEU A 86 -15.00 -11.07 -12.73
N ALA A 87 -14.22 -10.47 -13.63
CA ALA A 87 -12.93 -11.00 -14.04
C ALA A 87 -11.93 -10.99 -12.86
N GLN A 88 -11.84 -9.88 -12.13
CA GLN A 88 -11.00 -9.76 -10.94
C GLN A 88 -11.42 -10.76 -9.86
N LEU A 89 -12.73 -10.95 -9.63
CA LEU A 89 -13.24 -11.91 -8.66
C LEU A 89 -12.83 -13.34 -9.02
N LYS A 90 -12.92 -13.69 -10.31
CA LYS A 90 -12.49 -15.02 -10.78
C LYS A 90 -10.98 -15.22 -10.59
N GLU A 91 -10.18 -14.21 -10.91
CA GLU A 91 -8.73 -14.26 -10.69
C GLU A 91 -8.39 -14.40 -9.20
N ILE A 92 -9.10 -13.70 -8.32
CA ILE A 92 -8.94 -13.84 -6.87
C ILE A 92 -9.29 -15.26 -6.42
N GLU A 93 -10.38 -15.83 -6.91
CA GLU A 93 -10.78 -17.21 -6.56
C GLU A 93 -9.72 -18.23 -7.02
N ASP A 94 -9.24 -18.10 -8.26
CA ASP A 94 -8.22 -18.98 -8.84
C ASP A 94 -6.88 -18.84 -8.08
N THR A 95 -6.51 -17.63 -7.66
CA THR A 95 -5.26 -17.37 -6.92
C THR A 95 -5.36 -17.66 -5.43
N TYR A 96 -6.56 -17.67 -4.85
CA TYR A 96 -6.78 -17.91 -3.42
C TYR A 96 -6.31 -19.32 -3.03
N GLN A 97 -6.76 -20.35 -3.75
CA GLN A 97 -6.41 -21.73 -3.44
C GLN A 97 -4.91 -21.98 -3.65
N ASP A 98 -4.32 -21.41 -4.70
CA ASP A 98 -2.87 -21.50 -4.95
C ASP A 98 -2.07 -20.80 -3.84
N SER A 99 -2.52 -19.63 -3.39
CA SER A 99 -1.91 -18.90 -2.27
C SER A 99 -1.96 -19.69 -0.97
N ILE A 100 -3.10 -20.31 -0.65
CA ILE A 100 -3.23 -21.17 0.53
C ILE A 100 -2.29 -22.38 0.42
N ASN A 101 -2.28 -23.07 -0.73
CA ASN A 101 -1.40 -24.22 -0.95
C ASN A 101 0.07 -23.85 -0.81
N LYS A 102 0.50 -22.72 -1.39
CA LYS A 102 1.87 -22.19 -1.26
C LYS A 102 2.20 -21.82 0.19
N ALA A 103 1.27 -21.20 0.91
CA ALA A 103 1.46 -20.84 2.31
C ALA A 103 1.63 -22.10 3.18
N THR A 104 0.80 -23.13 2.99
CA THR A 104 0.91 -24.41 3.71
C THR A 104 2.20 -25.13 3.39
N ALA A 105 2.58 -25.24 2.11
CA ALA A 105 3.84 -25.88 1.71
C ALA A 105 5.06 -25.14 2.28
N LYS A 106 5.04 -23.80 2.29
CA LYS A 106 6.10 -23.00 2.89
C LYS A 106 6.14 -23.16 4.40
N ALA A 107 5.00 -23.17 5.08
CA ALA A 107 4.93 -23.39 6.52
C ALA A 107 5.51 -24.77 6.90
N GLU A 108 5.18 -25.81 6.14
CA GLU A 108 5.71 -27.15 6.36
C GLU A 108 7.22 -27.23 6.11
N SER A 109 7.72 -26.62 5.04
CA SER A 109 9.16 -26.52 4.77
C SER A 109 9.90 -25.78 5.89
N VAL A 110 9.38 -24.63 6.34
CA VAL A 110 9.98 -23.86 7.45
C VAL A 110 9.97 -24.69 8.74
N ARG A 111 8.87 -25.38 9.03
CA ARG A 111 8.76 -26.25 10.21
C ARG A 111 9.83 -27.35 10.17
N GLN A 112 10.02 -27.99 9.02
CA GLN A 112 11.05 -29.02 8.85
C GLN A 112 12.46 -28.46 9.04
N SER A 113 12.78 -27.31 8.42
CA SER A 113 14.07 -26.64 8.59
C SER A 113 14.32 -26.24 10.04
N MET A 114 13.32 -25.67 10.73
CA MET A 114 13.44 -25.31 12.15
C MET A 114 13.73 -26.52 13.05
N VAL A 115 13.07 -27.66 12.78
CA VAL A 115 13.32 -28.89 13.54
C VAL A 115 14.72 -29.42 13.28
N GLU A 116 15.19 -29.39 12.03
CA GLU A 116 16.54 -29.81 11.67
C GLU A 116 17.60 -28.91 12.29
N ASP A 117 17.43 -27.59 12.20
CA ASP A 117 18.32 -26.60 12.81
C ASP A 117 18.37 -26.77 14.33
N ALA A 118 17.22 -27.01 14.97
CA ALA A 118 17.15 -27.27 16.41
C ALA A 118 17.90 -28.55 16.80
N LYS A 119 17.79 -29.62 16.01
CA LYS A 119 18.55 -30.87 16.24
C LYS A 119 20.04 -30.65 16.08
N GLN A 120 20.46 -29.94 15.02
CA GLN A 120 21.88 -29.63 14.80
C GLN A 120 22.44 -28.74 15.91
N ALA A 121 21.68 -27.74 16.36
CA ALA A 121 22.07 -26.91 17.48
C ALA A 121 22.20 -27.73 18.78
N ALA A 122 21.24 -28.62 19.06
CA ALA A 122 21.30 -29.50 20.22
C ALA A 122 22.53 -30.43 20.18
N GLU A 123 22.85 -31.03 19.04
CA GLU A 123 24.04 -31.89 18.91
C GLU A 123 25.33 -31.09 19.04
N ARG A 124 25.41 -29.87 18.48
CA ARG A 124 26.56 -28.98 18.67
C ARG A 124 26.77 -28.64 20.15
N ILE A 125 25.71 -28.27 20.87
CA ILE A 125 25.76 -28.01 22.31
C ILE A 125 26.24 -29.24 23.06
N ARG A 126 25.75 -30.44 22.70
CA ARG A 126 26.18 -31.68 23.34
C ARG A 126 27.67 -31.94 23.14
N GLN A 127 28.17 -31.78 21.92
CA GLN A 127 29.58 -31.98 21.59
C GLN A 127 30.49 -30.96 22.29
N GLU A 128 30.09 -29.68 22.29
CA GLU A 128 30.83 -28.61 22.96
C GLU A 128 30.85 -28.81 24.48
N THR A 129 29.73 -29.24 25.07
CA THR A 129 29.63 -29.55 26.49
C THR A 129 30.50 -30.75 26.85
N GLU A 130 30.51 -31.80 26.03
CA GLU A 130 31.35 -32.98 26.26
C GLU A 130 32.85 -32.65 26.17
N ALA A 131 33.24 -31.82 25.21
CA ALA A 131 34.61 -31.34 25.08
C ALA A 131 35.02 -30.45 26.26
N THR A 132 34.17 -29.50 26.64
CA THR A 132 34.38 -28.62 27.79
C THR A 132 34.47 -29.42 29.09
N TYR A 133 33.58 -30.38 29.30
CA TYR A 133 33.61 -31.26 30.47
C TYR A 133 34.92 -32.03 30.59
N LYS A 134 35.40 -32.64 29.49
CA LYS A 134 36.68 -33.36 29.47
C LYS A 134 37.85 -32.42 29.82
N ASN A 135 37.85 -31.21 29.27
CA ASN A 135 38.88 -30.21 29.56
C ASN A 135 38.84 -29.78 31.02
N GLU A 136 37.66 -29.55 31.58
CA GLU A 136 37.48 -29.13 32.98
C GLU A 136 37.92 -30.23 33.95
N VAL A 137 37.55 -31.49 33.68
CA VAL A 137 38.00 -32.64 34.48
C VAL A 137 39.52 -32.78 34.45
N ASN A 138 40.13 -32.67 33.27
CA ASN A 138 41.58 -32.74 33.14
C ASN A 138 42.27 -31.58 33.89
N SER A 139 41.74 -30.36 33.77
CA SER A 139 42.22 -29.18 34.48
C SER A 139 42.12 -29.35 36.00
N ALA A 140 40.98 -29.86 36.50
CA ALA A 140 40.77 -30.14 37.92
C ALA A 140 41.75 -31.20 38.45
N ILE A 141 42.01 -32.26 37.69
CA ILE A 141 43.02 -33.29 38.05
C ILE A 141 44.42 -32.68 38.10
N MET A 142 44.78 -31.83 37.14
CA MET A 142 46.10 -31.17 37.13
C MET A 142 46.27 -30.23 38.32
N SER A 143 45.25 -29.43 38.63
CA SER A 143 45.25 -28.54 39.80
C SER A 143 45.40 -29.33 41.12
N LEU A 144 44.65 -30.42 41.28
CA LEU A 144 44.75 -31.28 42.47
C LEU A 144 46.14 -31.91 42.61
N LYS A 145 46.74 -32.37 41.50
CA LYS A 145 48.12 -32.90 41.52
C LYS A 145 49.13 -31.83 41.92
N ALA A 146 48.99 -30.61 41.38
CA ALA A 146 49.88 -29.50 41.72
C ALA A 146 49.79 -29.15 43.23
N GLU A 147 48.58 -29.11 43.78
CA GLU A 147 48.34 -28.85 45.20
C GLU A 147 48.93 -29.96 46.09
N LEU A 148 48.72 -31.23 45.73
CA LEU A 148 49.32 -32.36 46.45
C LEU A 148 50.84 -32.35 46.43
N LEU A 149 51.46 -32.03 45.28
CA LEU A 149 52.91 -31.92 45.15
C LEU A 149 53.44 -30.76 46.02
N SER A 150 52.78 -29.60 45.99
CA SER A 150 53.14 -28.46 46.82
C SER A 150 53.08 -28.81 48.31
N SER A 151 51.99 -29.42 48.76
CA SER A 151 51.81 -29.83 50.16
C SER A 151 52.82 -30.91 50.59
N SER A 152 53.17 -31.83 49.68
CA SER A 152 54.19 -32.85 49.93
C SER A 152 55.58 -32.24 50.06
N ILE A 153 55.93 -31.26 49.21
CA ILE A 153 57.20 -30.52 49.28
C ILE A 153 57.28 -29.73 50.58
N GLU A 154 56.22 -29.03 50.96
CA GLU A 154 56.15 -28.28 52.22
C GLU A 154 56.29 -29.19 53.45
N SER A 155 55.65 -30.36 53.42
CA SER A 155 55.78 -31.37 54.48
C SER A 155 57.20 -31.95 54.55
N ALA A 156 57.81 -32.24 53.39
CA ALA A 156 59.18 -32.73 53.31
C ALA A 156 60.19 -31.67 53.78
N GLU A 157 60.01 -30.41 53.41
CA GLU A 157 60.82 -29.28 53.88
C GLU A 157 60.73 -29.12 55.40
N THR A 158 59.52 -29.19 55.95
CA THR A 158 59.27 -29.11 57.40
C THR A 158 59.92 -30.28 58.14
N LEU A 159 59.80 -31.50 57.61
CA LEU A 159 60.44 -32.69 58.19
C LEU A 159 61.97 -32.58 58.14
N LEU A 160 62.54 -32.14 57.01
CA LEU A 160 63.98 -31.97 56.83
C LEU A 160 64.53 -30.92 57.81
N LYS A 161 63.86 -29.78 57.95
CA LYS A 161 64.19 -28.73 58.95
C LYS A 161 64.15 -29.25 60.39
N THR A 162 63.22 -30.14 60.71
CA THR A 162 63.03 -30.66 62.09
C THR A 162 63.96 -31.84 62.42
N LYS A 163 64.37 -32.64 61.42
CA LYS A 163 65.15 -33.88 61.60
C LYS A 163 66.64 -33.76 61.24
N MET A 164 67.09 -32.71 60.55
CA MET A 164 68.49 -32.53 60.16
C MET A 164 69.44 -32.54 61.37
N GLN A 165 70.42 -33.46 61.34
CA GLN A 165 71.51 -33.53 62.32
C GLN A 165 72.83 -33.02 61.72
N LYS A 166 73.82 -32.72 62.59
CA LYS A 166 75.13 -32.16 62.20
C LYS A 166 75.90 -33.03 61.19
N SER A 167 75.72 -34.36 61.26
CA SER A 167 76.31 -35.34 60.33
C SER A 167 75.74 -35.29 58.92
N ASP A 168 74.49 -34.88 58.74
CA ASP A 168 73.87 -34.76 57.42
C ASP A 168 74.45 -33.57 56.65
N HIS A 169 74.87 -32.53 57.37
CA HIS A 169 75.50 -31.34 56.79
C HIS A 169 76.89 -31.65 56.20
N GLU A 170 77.67 -32.51 56.87
CA GLU A 170 78.99 -32.96 56.40
C GLU A 170 78.87 -33.89 55.18
N ASN A 171 77.91 -34.84 55.19
CA ASN A 171 77.63 -35.71 54.03
C ASN A 171 77.11 -34.93 52.81
N LEU A 172 76.33 -33.86 53.02
CA LEU A 172 75.87 -32.99 51.94
C LEU A 172 77.03 -32.22 51.30
N GLN A 173 77.98 -31.71 52.11
CA GLN A 173 79.18 -31.05 51.59
C GLN A 173 80.05 -32.00 50.75
N ASP A 174 80.27 -33.23 51.21
CA ASP A 174 81.07 -34.22 50.48
C ASP A 174 80.41 -34.64 49.16
N SER A 175 79.08 -34.85 49.17
CA SER A 175 78.30 -35.20 47.97
C SER A 175 78.25 -34.07 46.93
N LEU A 176 78.11 -32.80 47.38
CA LEU A 176 78.17 -31.65 46.49
C LEU A 176 79.57 -31.49 45.87
N MET A 177 80.62 -31.64 46.66
CA MET A 177 82.01 -31.60 46.16
C MET A 177 82.23 -32.68 45.09
N LYS A 178 81.71 -33.89 45.31
CA LYS A 178 81.81 -35.00 44.37
C LYS A 178 81.01 -34.79 43.08
N THR A 179 79.81 -34.21 43.17
CA THR A 179 78.95 -33.96 41.98
C THR A 179 79.51 -32.83 41.12
N ILE A 180 80.07 -31.78 41.74
CA ILE A 180 80.74 -30.68 41.02
C ILE A 180 82.09 -31.15 40.44
N GLY A 181 82.75 -32.13 41.06
CA GLY A 181 83.96 -32.77 40.54
C GLY A 181 83.74 -33.74 39.36
N VAL A 182 82.51 -34.20 39.12
CA VAL A 182 82.14 -35.13 38.03
C VAL A 182 81.57 -34.40 36.80
N ALA A 183 81.27 -33.09 36.90
CA ALA A 183 80.78 -32.26 35.81
C ALA A 183 81.89 -31.50 35.05
N LYS A 184 83.13 -32.00 35.06
CA LYS A 184 84.26 -31.49 34.28
C LYS A 184 84.66 -32.46 33.18
#